data_AF-A0A944W0K1-F1
#
_entry.id   AF-A0A944W0K1-F1
#
_cell.length_a   1.000
_cell.length_b   1.000
_cell.length_c   1.000
_cell.angle_alpha   90.00
_cell.angle_beta   90.00
_cell.angle_gamma   90.00
#
_symmetry.space_group_name_H-M   'P 1'
#
loop_
_entity.id
_entity.type
_entity.pdbx_description
1 polymer ?
#
loop_
_entity_poly.entity_id
_entity_poly.type
_entity_poly.pdbx_seq_one_letter_code
_entity_poly.pdbx_strand_id
1 'polypeptide(L)'
;MNKERVLMNKVIKVLVILIAFVLILPNLQAEEHSKTTDTQHGRDFQTLDDMLAAIKDKELQEKRLEELRRGKEAGEQNRLSEIERLRKEQAAIEEDVRKYEEIVSSEYGSEMREAAWKNLVSRYPEARNLAVGDINGLKRKLYPKPILRSSFKKLSVSQAQSIPHITIHENTDWGFYGYSTIQNNYESKTINNDKVVIDHATGLMWFQSGTVKYLNYGKSIQLLEKINDKGYAGYNDWRLPTLEEAVSLLAADKKNGLFIDPVFDKGQSSIWTGDSYNPVIAWRVAFDGGSVSWGNYGNYGSSYIRPLRPAK
;
A
#
# COMPACT_ATOMS: atom_id res chain seq x y z
N MET A 1 53.22 14.45 6.10
CA MET A 1 51.81 14.87 5.85
C MET A 1 50.91 13.83 5.18
N ASN A 2 51.36 13.01 4.21
CA ASN A 2 50.42 12.11 3.49
C ASN A 2 50.13 10.77 4.20
N LYS A 3 51.11 10.18 4.92
CA LYS A 3 50.92 8.90 5.64
C LYS A 3 50.01 9.03 6.87
N GLU A 4 50.13 10.12 7.63
CA GLU A 4 49.27 10.37 8.80
C GLU A 4 47.82 10.66 8.40
N ARG A 5 47.58 11.39 7.29
CA ARG A 5 46.21 11.57 6.76
C ARG A 5 45.59 10.26 6.29
N VAL A 6 46.38 9.38 5.67
CA VAL A 6 45.90 8.04 5.27
C VAL A 6 45.61 7.17 6.49
N LEU A 7 46.44 7.24 7.53
CA LEU A 7 46.22 6.50 8.77
C LEU A 7 45.00 7.03 9.54
N MET A 8 44.84 8.35 9.61
CA MET A 8 43.70 9.02 10.24
C MET A 8 42.39 8.70 9.50
N ASN A 9 42.39 8.69 8.16
CA ASN A 9 41.23 8.27 7.37
C ASN A 9 40.90 6.77 7.55
N LYS A 10 41.89 5.90 7.75
CA LYS A 10 41.66 4.49 8.07
C LYS A 10 41.06 4.32 9.48
N VAL A 11 41.59 5.04 10.46
CA VAL A 11 41.08 5.03 11.85
C VAL A 11 39.66 5.59 11.91
N ILE A 12 39.37 6.70 11.21
CA ILE A 12 38.02 7.28 11.12
C ILE A 12 37.04 6.29 10.46
N LYS A 13 37.44 5.59 9.39
CA LYS A 13 36.59 4.56 8.78
C LYS A 13 36.31 3.40 9.73
N VAL A 14 37.30 2.93 10.48
CA VAL A 14 37.13 1.86 11.48
C VAL A 14 36.24 2.33 12.63
N LEU A 15 36.38 3.58 13.09
CA LEU A 15 35.54 4.16 14.14
C LEU A 15 34.08 4.34 13.69
N VAL A 16 33.86 4.79 12.44
CA VAL A 16 32.51 4.91 11.86
C VAL A 16 31.85 3.54 11.70
N ILE A 17 32.60 2.51 11.33
CA ILE A 17 32.10 1.13 11.26
C ILE A 17 31.76 0.59 12.66
N LEU A 18 32.57 0.87 13.68
CA LEU A 18 32.31 0.49 15.08
C LEU A 18 31.10 1.23 15.68
N ILE A 19 30.92 2.52 15.36
CA ILE A 19 29.76 3.31 15.79
C ILE A 19 28.48 2.81 15.10
N ALA A 20 28.55 2.46 13.81
CA ALA A 20 27.45 1.77 13.12
C ALA A 20 27.14 0.39 13.74
N PHE A 21 28.16 -0.29 14.27
CA PHE A 21 28.03 -1.58 14.96
C PHE A 21 27.30 -1.48 16.30
N VAL A 22 27.45 -0.37 17.02
CA VAL A 22 26.87 -0.18 18.37
C VAL A 22 25.51 0.53 18.34
N LEU A 23 25.24 1.41 17.35
CA LEU A 23 24.02 2.24 17.34
C LEU A 23 22.94 1.81 16.35
N ILE A 24 23.24 0.98 15.34
CA ILE A 24 22.28 0.67 14.25
C ILE A 24 21.84 -0.81 14.25
N LEU A 25 22.62 -1.70 14.88
CA LEU A 25 22.42 -3.16 14.80
C LEU A 25 21.35 -3.81 15.69
N PRO A 26 20.79 -3.20 16.76
CA PRO A 26 19.70 -3.87 17.49
C PRO A 26 18.38 -3.94 16.69
N ASN A 27 18.21 -3.11 15.65
CA ASN A 27 16.89 -2.83 15.09
C ASN A 27 16.61 -3.44 13.70
N LEU A 28 17.52 -4.29 13.19
CA LEU A 28 17.34 -5.01 11.93
C LEU A 28 17.75 -6.50 11.95
N GLN A 29 18.17 -7.05 13.11
CA GLN A 29 18.36 -8.50 13.25
C GLN A 29 17.05 -9.29 13.48
N ALA A 30 15.92 -8.60 13.67
CA ALA A 30 14.65 -9.26 13.99
C ALA A 30 13.90 -9.85 12.78
N GLU A 31 14.23 -9.47 11.54
CA GLU A 31 13.47 -9.92 10.34
C GLU A 31 14.15 -11.04 9.52
N GLU A 32 15.39 -11.44 9.84
CA GLU A 32 16.05 -12.61 9.20
C GLU A 32 16.28 -13.81 10.14
N HIS A 33 16.13 -13.64 11.46
CA HIS A 33 16.47 -14.71 12.41
C HIS A 33 15.45 -15.87 12.53
N SER A 34 14.32 -15.88 11.78
CA SER A 34 13.37 -17.02 11.85
C SER A 34 13.56 -18.10 10.77
N LYS A 35 14.55 -17.97 9.87
CA LYS A 35 14.83 -19.02 8.85
C LYS A 35 16.27 -19.56 8.82
N THR A 36 17.12 -19.16 9.75
CA THR A 36 18.50 -19.68 9.87
C THR A 36 18.93 -19.85 11.33
N THR A 37 18.07 -20.41 12.18
CA THR A 37 18.53 -21.01 13.44
C THR A 37 18.95 -22.45 13.18
N ASP A 38 20.11 -22.66 12.57
CA ASP A 38 20.98 -23.80 12.91
C ASP A 38 22.38 -23.72 12.25
N THR A 39 23.17 -22.68 12.56
CA THR A 39 24.65 -22.74 12.51
C THR A 39 25.25 -21.43 13.03
N GLN A 40 25.09 -21.16 14.32
CA GLN A 40 26.06 -20.34 15.06
C GLN A 40 26.85 -21.26 15.98
N HIS A 41 27.75 -22.03 15.38
CA HIS A 41 28.99 -22.39 16.08
C HIS A 41 29.95 -21.22 15.88
N GLY A 42 30.52 -20.72 16.97
CA GLY A 42 31.46 -19.59 16.95
C GLY A 42 32.54 -19.81 15.90
N ARG A 43 32.67 -18.88 14.95
CA ARG A 43 33.88 -18.80 14.12
C ARG A 43 35.02 -18.41 15.05
N ASP A 44 35.73 -19.42 15.52
CA ASP A 44 36.90 -19.26 16.34
C ASP A 44 37.97 -18.60 15.44
N PHE A 45 38.22 -17.31 15.66
CA PHE A 45 39.19 -16.53 14.87
C PHE A 45 40.62 -16.91 15.28
N GLN A 46 41.00 -18.15 15.01
CA GLN A 46 42.27 -18.72 15.46
C GLN A 46 43.44 -18.24 14.60
N THR A 47 43.19 -17.87 13.33
CA THR A 47 44.24 -17.37 12.42
C THR A 47 43.87 -16.03 11.75
N LEU A 48 44.89 -15.32 11.26
CA LEU A 48 44.70 -14.10 10.44
C LEU A 48 43.94 -14.39 9.14
N ASP A 49 44.07 -15.61 8.60
CA ASP A 49 43.36 -16.03 7.39
C ASP A 49 41.86 -16.20 7.65
N ASP A 50 41.48 -16.73 8.82
CA ASP A 50 40.07 -16.84 9.23
C ASP A 50 39.41 -15.46 9.39
N MET A 51 40.14 -14.51 10.01
CA MET A 51 39.69 -13.13 10.14
C MET A 51 39.54 -12.45 8.77
N LEU A 52 40.51 -12.63 7.87
CA LEU A 52 40.47 -12.07 6.52
C LEU A 52 39.32 -12.66 5.70
N ALA A 53 39.06 -13.96 5.81
CA ALA A 53 37.94 -14.62 5.14
C ALA A 53 36.59 -14.09 5.64
N ALA A 54 36.43 -13.91 6.96
CA ALA A 54 35.21 -13.34 7.54
C ALA A 54 34.96 -11.89 7.10
N ILE A 55 36.01 -11.07 6.99
CA ILE A 55 35.90 -9.70 6.48
C ILE A 55 35.44 -9.72 5.01
N LYS A 56 36.04 -10.54 4.15
CA LYS A 56 35.65 -10.65 2.73
C LYS A 56 34.21 -11.12 2.54
N ASP A 57 33.77 -12.08 3.35
CA ASP A 57 32.40 -12.57 3.38
C ASP A 57 31.42 -11.44 3.73
N LYS A 58 31.73 -10.67 4.78
CA LYS A 58 30.92 -9.50 5.17
C LYS A 58 30.87 -8.41 4.10
N GLU A 59 32.01 -8.08 3.49
CA GLU A 59 32.07 -7.12 2.37
C GLU A 59 31.22 -7.59 1.17
N LEU A 60 31.18 -8.90 0.91
CA LEU A 60 30.34 -9.47 -0.14
C LEU A 60 28.85 -9.40 0.22
N GLN A 61 28.48 -9.67 1.48
CA GLN A 61 27.12 -9.53 1.97
C GLN A 61 26.63 -8.08 1.86
N GLU A 62 27.45 -7.11 2.25
CA GLU A 62 27.13 -5.68 2.14
C GLU A 62 26.91 -5.26 0.68
N LYS A 63 27.73 -5.75 -0.27
CA LYS A 63 27.52 -5.50 -1.71
C LYS A 63 26.20 -6.08 -2.22
N ARG A 64 25.87 -7.32 -1.85
CA ARG A 64 24.60 -7.97 -2.23
C ARG A 64 23.39 -7.23 -1.67
N LEU A 65 23.47 -6.77 -0.42
CA LEU A 65 22.41 -5.98 0.20
C LEU A 65 22.21 -4.65 -0.52
N GLU A 66 23.29 -3.99 -0.93
CA GLU A 66 23.24 -2.73 -1.68
C GLU A 66 22.68 -2.91 -3.10
N GLU A 67 22.99 -4.02 -3.78
CA GLU A 67 22.34 -4.40 -5.05
C GLU A 67 20.84 -4.63 -4.87
N LEU A 68 20.43 -5.34 -3.81
CA LEU A 68 19.02 -5.56 -3.50
C LEU A 68 18.29 -4.24 -3.20
N ARG A 69 18.93 -3.33 -2.45
CA ARG A 69 18.38 -2.00 -2.14
C ARG A 69 18.14 -1.19 -3.41
N ARG A 70 19.15 -1.11 -4.29
CA ARG A 70 19.04 -0.44 -5.59
C ARG A 70 17.97 -1.05 -6.47
N GLY A 71 17.86 -2.38 -6.49
CA GLY A 71 16.81 -3.08 -7.22
C GLY A 71 15.40 -2.73 -6.73
N LYS A 72 15.20 -2.71 -5.40
CA LYS A 72 13.91 -2.31 -4.79
C LYS A 72 13.57 -0.84 -5.08
N GLU A 73 14.55 0.05 -5.00
CA GLU A 73 14.36 1.48 -5.31
C GLU A 73 14.05 1.73 -6.77
N ALA A 74 14.76 1.07 -7.69
CA ALA A 74 14.46 1.12 -9.11
C ALA A 74 13.06 0.57 -9.43
N GLY A 75 12.66 -0.53 -8.78
CA GLY A 75 11.32 -1.09 -8.92
C GLY A 75 10.23 -0.13 -8.46
N GLU A 76 10.43 0.53 -7.31
CA GLU A 76 9.49 1.53 -6.81
C GLU A 76 9.44 2.78 -7.72
N GLN A 77 10.59 3.24 -8.20
CA GLN A 77 10.64 4.38 -9.11
C GLN A 77 9.89 4.09 -10.41
N ASN A 78 10.08 2.90 -10.99
CA ASN A 78 9.33 2.47 -12.18
C ASN A 78 7.82 2.44 -11.92
N ARG A 79 7.39 1.94 -10.75
CA ARG A 79 5.98 1.94 -10.34
C ARG A 79 5.41 3.36 -10.27
N LEU A 80 6.14 4.29 -9.64
CA LEU A 80 5.70 5.68 -9.51
C LEU A 80 5.63 6.41 -10.85
N SER A 81 6.61 6.18 -11.73
CA SER A 81 6.59 6.73 -13.09
C SER A 81 5.41 6.19 -13.92
N GLU A 82 5.07 4.92 -13.76
CA GLU A 82 3.89 4.34 -14.41
C GLU A 82 2.59 4.96 -13.87
N ILE A 83 2.47 5.13 -12.55
CA ILE A 83 1.32 5.83 -11.94
C ILE A 83 1.19 7.24 -12.50
N GLU A 84 2.28 7.98 -12.65
CA GLU A 84 2.24 9.32 -13.22
C GLU A 84 1.80 9.31 -14.69
N ARG A 85 2.27 8.33 -15.48
CA ARG A 85 1.83 8.13 -16.86
C ARG A 85 0.33 7.88 -16.95
N LEU A 86 -0.19 6.95 -16.14
CA LEU A 86 -1.61 6.60 -16.10
C LEU A 86 -2.48 7.77 -15.62
N ARG A 87 -1.99 8.59 -14.69
CA ARG A 87 -2.69 9.83 -14.28
C ARG A 87 -2.85 10.81 -15.43
N LYS A 88 -1.82 11.00 -16.26
CA LYS A 88 -1.89 11.87 -17.45
C LYS A 88 -2.88 11.33 -18.47
N GLU A 89 -2.90 10.02 -18.67
CA GLU A 89 -3.88 9.34 -19.53
C GLU A 89 -5.31 9.52 -19.03
N GLN A 90 -5.55 9.27 -17.74
CA GLN A 90 -6.85 9.49 -17.12
C GLN A 90 -7.31 10.95 -17.23
N ALA A 91 -6.42 11.92 -16.98
CA ALA A 91 -6.74 13.34 -17.09
C ALA A 91 -7.14 13.75 -18.52
N ALA A 92 -6.53 13.14 -19.55
CA ALA A 92 -6.94 13.38 -20.93
C ALA A 92 -8.36 12.83 -21.23
N ILE A 93 -8.73 11.68 -20.66
CA ILE A 93 -10.09 11.14 -20.77
C ILE A 93 -11.08 12.03 -20.02
N GLU A 94 -10.73 12.48 -18.82
CA GLU A 94 -11.53 13.39 -18.00
C GLU A 94 -11.79 14.72 -18.70
N GLU A 95 -10.79 15.26 -19.39
CA GLU A 95 -10.91 16.46 -20.21
C GLU A 95 -11.96 16.29 -21.33
N ASP A 96 -11.93 15.17 -22.04
CA ASP A 96 -12.85 14.90 -23.14
C ASP A 96 -14.27 14.61 -22.64
N VAL A 97 -14.40 13.91 -21.51
CA VAL A 97 -15.67 13.72 -20.81
C VAL A 97 -16.26 15.07 -20.37
N ARG A 98 -15.44 15.96 -19.80
CA ARG A 98 -15.89 17.28 -19.36
C ARG A 98 -16.42 18.12 -20.51
N LYS A 99 -15.72 18.14 -21.66
CA LYS A 99 -16.22 18.82 -22.87
C LYS A 99 -17.56 18.27 -23.33
N TYR A 100 -17.71 16.94 -23.33
CA TYR A 100 -18.99 16.32 -23.66
C TYR A 100 -20.10 16.75 -22.68
N GLU A 101 -19.83 16.70 -21.38
CA GLU A 101 -20.78 17.11 -20.32
C GLU A 101 -21.18 18.58 -20.49
N GLU A 102 -20.23 19.47 -20.78
CA GLU A 102 -20.49 20.88 -21.07
C GLU A 102 -21.39 21.07 -22.30
N ILE A 103 -21.11 20.37 -23.41
CA ILE A 103 -21.94 20.41 -24.62
C ILE A 103 -23.38 19.98 -24.30
N VAL A 104 -23.58 18.85 -23.63
CA VAL A 104 -24.94 18.33 -23.39
C VAL A 104 -25.71 19.10 -22.33
N SER A 105 -25.02 19.82 -21.45
CA SER A 105 -25.64 20.69 -20.44
C SER A 105 -26.00 22.08 -20.97
N SER A 106 -25.46 22.47 -22.14
CA SER A 106 -25.72 23.75 -22.76
C SER A 106 -27.12 23.81 -23.39
N GLU A 107 -27.78 24.96 -23.25
CA GLU A 107 -29.09 25.28 -23.85
C GLU A 107 -29.13 24.92 -25.35
N TYR A 108 -28.06 25.26 -26.08
CA TYR A 108 -27.96 25.06 -27.53
C TYR A 108 -27.26 23.76 -27.94
N GLY A 109 -26.58 23.08 -27.00
CA GLY A 109 -25.77 21.89 -27.29
C GLY A 109 -26.49 20.56 -27.09
N SER A 110 -27.66 20.57 -26.46
CA SER A 110 -28.47 19.37 -26.19
C SER A 110 -28.83 18.59 -27.47
N GLU A 111 -29.12 19.29 -28.57
CA GLU A 111 -29.38 18.69 -29.89
C GLU A 111 -28.15 17.98 -30.47
N MET A 112 -26.94 18.36 -30.04
CA MET A 112 -25.67 17.78 -30.51
C MET A 112 -25.27 16.52 -29.73
N ARG A 113 -26.07 16.07 -28.76
CA ARG A 113 -25.73 14.96 -27.85
C ARG A 113 -25.23 13.71 -28.57
N GLU A 114 -25.93 13.26 -29.62
CA GLU A 114 -25.53 12.06 -30.36
C GLU A 114 -24.22 12.25 -31.13
N ALA A 115 -24.06 13.41 -31.78
CA ALA A 115 -22.85 13.75 -32.52
C ALA A 115 -21.64 13.90 -31.59
N ALA A 116 -21.82 14.57 -30.46
CA ALA A 116 -20.81 14.73 -29.42
C ALA A 116 -20.41 13.38 -28.81
N TRP A 117 -21.39 12.51 -28.51
CA TRP A 117 -21.11 11.16 -28.04
C TRP A 117 -20.32 10.35 -29.07
N LYS A 118 -20.74 10.36 -30.33
CA LYS A 118 -20.07 9.66 -31.43
C LYS A 118 -18.63 10.15 -31.59
N ASN A 119 -18.39 11.47 -31.46
CA ASN A 119 -17.05 12.04 -31.50
C ASN A 119 -16.21 11.54 -30.31
N LEU A 120 -16.75 11.61 -29.09
CA LEU A 120 -16.08 11.15 -27.88
C LEU A 120 -15.66 9.67 -28.00
N VAL A 121 -16.58 8.75 -28.30
CA VAL A 121 -16.26 7.31 -28.38
C VAL A 121 -15.42 6.95 -29.61
N SER A 122 -15.36 7.80 -30.64
CA SER A 122 -14.49 7.54 -31.81
C SER A 122 -13.01 7.53 -31.43
N ARG A 123 -12.64 8.34 -30.41
CA ARG A 123 -11.28 8.40 -29.84
C ARG A 123 -10.95 7.21 -28.96
N TYR A 124 -11.97 6.45 -28.53
CA TYR A 124 -11.84 5.35 -27.58
C TYR A 124 -12.56 4.09 -28.10
N PRO A 125 -11.89 3.27 -28.94
CA PRO A 125 -12.50 2.10 -29.56
C PRO A 125 -13.19 1.14 -28.59
N GLU A 126 -12.67 1.00 -27.38
CA GLU A 126 -13.18 0.13 -26.31
C GLU A 126 -14.57 0.56 -25.78
N ALA A 127 -14.92 1.83 -25.98
CA ALA A 127 -16.19 2.43 -25.54
C ALA A 127 -17.27 2.45 -26.64
N ARG A 128 -16.98 1.99 -27.86
CA ARG A 128 -17.89 2.10 -29.03
C ARG A 128 -19.26 1.43 -28.84
N ASN A 129 -19.34 0.39 -28.02
CA ASN A 129 -20.57 -0.37 -27.80
C ASN A 129 -21.42 0.17 -26.63
N LEU A 130 -21.02 1.28 -26.02
CA LEU A 130 -21.77 1.91 -24.94
C LEU A 130 -22.97 2.72 -25.48
N ALA A 131 -24.05 2.74 -24.71
CA ALA A 131 -25.22 3.55 -25.02
C ALA A 131 -24.88 5.04 -24.98
N VAL A 132 -25.58 5.84 -25.79
CA VAL A 132 -25.36 7.30 -25.86
C VAL A 132 -25.51 7.96 -24.49
N GLY A 133 -24.42 8.57 -24.04
CA GLY A 133 -24.35 9.26 -22.76
C GLY A 133 -24.11 8.37 -21.55
N ASP A 134 -23.74 7.09 -21.73
CA ASP A 134 -23.29 6.23 -20.64
C ASP A 134 -21.86 6.59 -20.17
N ILE A 135 -21.73 7.78 -19.57
CA ILE A 135 -20.45 8.30 -19.06
C ILE A 135 -19.87 7.40 -17.99
N ASN A 136 -20.71 6.81 -17.14
CA ASN A 136 -20.25 5.89 -16.10
C ASN A 136 -19.67 4.61 -16.72
N GLY A 137 -20.31 4.06 -17.76
CA GLY A 137 -19.76 2.95 -18.53
C GLY A 137 -18.45 3.28 -19.23
N LEU A 138 -18.33 4.51 -19.74
CA LEU A 138 -17.11 4.99 -20.38
C LEU A 138 -15.98 5.09 -19.36
N LYS A 139 -16.20 5.73 -18.22
CA LYS A 139 -15.24 5.83 -17.11
C LYS A 139 -14.80 4.44 -16.64
N ARG A 140 -15.73 3.52 -16.39
CA ARG A 140 -15.42 2.13 -15.99
C ARG A 140 -14.56 1.38 -17.01
N LYS A 141 -14.71 1.66 -18.30
CA LYS A 141 -13.95 0.98 -19.36
C LYS A 141 -12.58 1.58 -19.59
N LEU A 142 -12.49 2.91 -19.56
CA LEU A 142 -11.31 3.63 -20.03
C LEU A 142 -10.39 4.10 -18.90
N TYR A 143 -10.89 4.27 -17.68
CA TYR A 143 -10.05 4.74 -16.60
C TYR A 143 -9.00 3.66 -16.26
N PRO A 144 -7.71 4.03 -16.24
CA PRO A 144 -6.67 3.11 -15.85
C PRO A 144 -6.91 2.55 -14.46
N LYS A 145 -6.62 1.26 -14.27
CA LYS A 145 -6.67 0.65 -12.95
C LYS A 145 -5.57 1.27 -12.07
N PRO A 146 -5.89 1.71 -10.84
CA PRO A 146 -4.89 2.24 -9.91
C PRO A 146 -3.87 1.16 -9.57
N ILE A 147 -2.60 1.55 -9.49
CA ILE A 147 -1.50 0.65 -9.14
C ILE A 147 -1.21 0.80 -7.65
N LEU A 148 -1.70 -0.15 -6.87
CA LEU A 148 -1.48 -0.22 -5.43
C LEU A 148 -0.37 -1.21 -5.10
N ARG A 149 0.45 -0.88 -4.10
CA ARG A 149 1.43 -1.81 -3.56
C ARG A 149 0.73 -2.99 -2.86
N SER A 150 1.20 -4.20 -3.13
CA SER A 150 0.66 -5.46 -2.60
C SER A 150 1.56 -6.18 -1.59
N SER A 151 2.78 -5.67 -1.35
CA SER A 151 3.76 -6.24 -0.42
C SER A 151 4.01 -5.30 0.75
N PHE A 152 4.12 -5.83 1.97
CA PHE A 152 4.32 -5.00 3.18
C PHE A 152 5.69 -4.31 3.22
N LYS A 153 5.73 -3.15 3.86
CA LYS A 153 6.93 -2.31 3.99
C LYS A 153 6.97 -1.62 5.34
N LYS A 154 8.18 -1.39 5.85
CA LYS A 154 8.44 -0.42 6.90
C LYS A 154 8.45 0.99 6.31
N LEU A 155 7.51 1.84 6.73
CA LEU A 155 7.31 3.19 6.21
C LEU A 155 7.61 4.24 7.27
N SER A 156 8.39 5.26 6.91
CA SER A 156 8.43 6.52 7.67
C SER A 156 7.12 7.29 7.52
N VAL A 157 6.90 8.31 8.37
CA VAL A 157 5.76 9.22 8.25
C VAL A 157 5.76 9.93 6.89
N SER A 158 6.93 10.42 6.44
CA SER A 158 7.07 11.06 5.13
C SER A 158 6.73 10.14 3.97
N GLN A 159 7.10 8.85 4.05
CA GLN A 159 6.74 7.86 3.04
C GLN A 159 5.24 7.58 3.04
N ALA A 160 4.61 7.46 4.22
CA ALA A 160 3.16 7.31 4.34
C ALA A 160 2.40 8.55 3.78
N GLN A 161 2.91 9.75 4.01
CA GLN A 161 2.35 11.01 3.48
C GLN A 161 2.60 11.20 1.97
N SER A 162 3.43 10.36 1.35
CA SER A 162 3.76 10.42 -0.08
C SER A 162 3.17 9.28 -0.90
N ILE A 163 2.27 8.47 -0.31
CA ILE A 163 1.62 7.38 -1.04
C ILE A 163 0.77 7.93 -2.19
N PRO A 164 0.61 7.20 -3.30
CA PRO A 164 -0.20 7.64 -4.43
C PRO A 164 -1.71 7.55 -4.14
N HIS A 165 -2.52 8.19 -4.99
CA HIS A 165 -3.99 8.07 -5.02
C HIS A 165 -4.70 8.57 -3.74
N ILE A 166 -4.14 9.61 -3.13
CA ILE A 166 -4.64 10.26 -1.92
C ILE A 166 -4.66 11.78 -2.12
N THR A 167 -5.68 12.44 -1.58
CA THR A 167 -5.64 13.87 -1.28
C THR A 167 -5.45 14.03 0.21
N ILE A 168 -4.37 14.70 0.61
CA ILE A 168 -4.06 15.03 1.99
C ILE A 168 -4.40 16.50 2.22
N HIS A 169 -5.28 16.76 3.17
CA HIS A 169 -5.60 18.13 3.60
C HIS A 169 -4.92 18.54 4.91
N GLU A 170 -4.41 17.59 5.70
CA GLU A 170 -3.66 17.88 6.92
C GLU A 170 -2.59 16.83 7.17
N ASN A 171 -1.35 17.27 7.35
CA ASN A 171 -0.24 16.43 7.78
C ASN A 171 -0.03 16.56 9.30
N THR A 172 0.39 15.47 9.93
CA THR A 172 0.72 15.42 11.36
C THR A 172 2.04 14.70 11.57
N ASP A 173 2.61 14.79 12.77
CA ASP A 173 3.84 14.08 13.11
C ASP A 173 3.66 12.54 13.17
N TRP A 174 2.43 12.06 13.25
CA TRP A 174 2.10 10.64 13.37
C TRP A 174 1.33 10.07 12.16
N GLY A 175 1.19 10.84 11.08
CA GLY A 175 0.44 10.45 9.89
C GLY A 175 -0.25 11.64 9.23
N PHE A 176 -1.51 11.50 8.83
CA PHE A 176 -2.24 12.56 8.12
C PHE A 176 -3.76 12.33 8.14
N TYR A 177 -4.51 13.36 7.75
CA TYR A 177 -5.92 13.26 7.40
C TYR A 177 -6.09 13.47 5.90
N GLY A 178 -6.97 12.68 5.29
CA GLY A 178 -7.19 12.73 3.85
C GLY A 178 -8.22 11.72 3.35
N TYR A 179 -8.31 11.56 2.04
CA TYR A 179 -9.19 10.59 1.40
C TYR A 179 -8.59 10.07 0.09
N SER A 180 -9.02 8.89 -0.35
CA SER A 180 -8.58 8.32 -1.62
C SER A 180 -9.16 9.07 -2.82
N THR A 181 -8.34 9.24 -3.85
CA THR A 181 -8.80 9.77 -5.15
C THR A 181 -9.29 8.67 -6.09
N ILE A 182 -9.34 7.41 -5.64
CA ILE A 182 -9.80 6.28 -6.46
C ILE A 182 -11.32 6.32 -6.56
N GLN A 183 -11.83 6.22 -7.78
CA GLN A 183 -13.25 6.01 -8.03
C GLN A 183 -13.56 4.52 -7.91
N ASN A 184 -13.78 4.04 -6.67
CA ASN A 184 -14.07 2.64 -6.43
C ASN A 184 -15.37 2.19 -7.10
N ASN A 185 -15.45 0.91 -7.43
CA ASN A 185 -16.65 0.29 -8.00
C ASN A 185 -16.97 -0.98 -7.21
N TYR A 186 -17.69 -0.81 -6.10
CA TYR A 186 -17.99 -1.88 -5.16
C TYR A 186 -19.19 -2.73 -5.58
N GLU A 187 -19.02 -4.05 -5.51
CA GLU A 187 -20.07 -5.04 -5.62
C GLU A 187 -20.11 -5.86 -4.33
N SER A 188 -21.24 -5.84 -3.61
CA SER A 188 -21.46 -6.73 -2.48
C SER A 188 -21.89 -8.11 -2.97
N LYS A 189 -21.27 -9.17 -2.46
CA LYS A 189 -21.57 -10.54 -2.84
C LYS A 189 -21.58 -11.46 -1.61
N THR A 190 -22.41 -12.50 -1.68
CA THR A 190 -22.35 -13.62 -0.74
C THR A 190 -21.79 -14.84 -1.47
N ILE A 191 -20.67 -15.37 -0.99
CA ILE A 191 -20.00 -16.55 -1.54
C ILE A 191 -19.89 -17.57 -0.42
N ASN A 192 -20.42 -18.78 -0.60
CA ASN A 192 -20.42 -19.82 0.45
C ASN A 192 -20.99 -19.34 1.81
N ASN A 193 -22.05 -18.51 1.77
CA ASN A 193 -22.68 -17.85 2.93
C ASN A 193 -21.82 -16.77 3.62
N ASP A 194 -20.64 -16.47 3.10
CA ASP A 194 -19.76 -15.42 3.59
C ASP A 194 -19.92 -14.14 2.77
N LYS A 195 -19.93 -12.98 3.44
CA LYS A 195 -20.14 -11.67 2.81
C LYS A 195 -18.81 -11.02 2.43
N VAL A 196 -18.66 -10.76 1.14
CA VAL A 196 -17.49 -10.07 0.57
C VAL A 196 -17.90 -8.82 -0.20
N VAL A 197 -16.94 -7.93 -0.41
CA VAL A 197 -17.05 -6.78 -1.30
C VAL A 197 -15.96 -6.87 -2.34
N ILE A 198 -16.33 -6.90 -3.61
CA ILE A 198 -15.40 -6.85 -4.74
C ILE A 198 -15.31 -5.40 -5.18
N ASP A 199 -14.12 -4.82 -5.20
CA ASP A 199 -13.87 -3.53 -5.81
C ASP A 199 -13.29 -3.74 -7.21
N HIS A 200 -14.13 -3.53 -8.23
CA HIS A 200 -13.75 -3.71 -9.63
C HIS A 200 -12.74 -2.67 -10.11
N ALA A 201 -12.61 -1.53 -9.42
CA ALA A 201 -11.61 -0.52 -9.77
C ALA A 201 -10.20 -1.01 -9.41
N THR A 202 -10.02 -1.50 -8.18
CA THR A 202 -8.71 -1.97 -7.68
C THR A 202 -8.44 -3.46 -7.97
N GLY A 203 -9.46 -4.23 -8.34
CA GLY A 203 -9.35 -5.68 -8.50
C GLY A 203 -9.14 -6.40 -7.17
N LEU A 204 -9.61 -5.81 -6.06
CA LEU A 204 -9.47 -6.37 -4.72
C LEU A 204 -10.81 -6.91 -4.23
N MET A 205 -10.76 -7.99 -3.46
CA MET A 205 -11.89 -8.56 -2.74
C MET A 205 -11.63 -8.43 -1.24
N TRP A 206 -12.63 -7.92 -0.53
CA TRP A 206 -12.56 -7.55 0.87
C TRP A 206 -13.58 -8.33 1.68
N PHE A 207 -13.24 -8.59 2.94
CA PHE A 207 -14.25 -8.90 3.95
C PHE A 207 -15.20 -7.71 4.10
N GLN A 208 -16.52 -7.94 3.99
CA GLN A 208 -17.49 -6.87 4.16
C GLN A 208 -17.50 -6.34 5.60
N SER A 209 -17.61 -7.26 6.57
CA SER A 209 -17.75 -6.93 8.00
C SER A 209 -16.46 -7.01 8.81
N GLY A 210 -15.35 -7.42 8.20
CA GLY A 210 -14.07 -7.62 8.88
C GLY A 210 -14.22 -8.41 10.18
N THR A 211 -13.50 -8.02 11.23
CA THR A 211 -13.66 -8.61 12.56
C THR A 211 -14.67 -7.90 13.43
N VAL A 212 -15.37 -8.65 14.28
CA VAL A 212 -16.36 -8.12 15.24
C VAL A 212 -15.69 -7.37 16.41
N LYS A 213 -14.47 -7.75 16.76
CA LYS A 213 -13.71 -7.15 17.86
C LYS A 213 -12.46 -6.48 17.32
N TYR A 214 -12.07 -5.39 17.98
CA TYR A 214 -10.75 -4.83 17.83
C TYR A 214 -9.73 -5.81 18.40
N LEU A 215 -8.62 -5.96 17.69
CA LEU A 215 -7.58 -6.91 18.03
C LEU A 215 -6.25 -6.16 18.13
N ASN A 216 -5.40 -6.64 19.02
CA ASN A 216 -3.99 -6.32 18.93
C ASN A 216 -3.39 -7.07 17.73
N TYR A 217 -2.29 -6.56 17.18
CA TYR A 217 -1.77 -7.07 15.93
C TYR A 217 -1.37 -8.55 15.97
N GLY A 218 -0.76 -9.01 17.07
CA GLY A 218 -0.41 -10.43 17.22
C GLY A 218 -1.63 -11.36 17.14
N LYS A 219 -2.74 -11.00 17.78
CA LYS A 219 -4.01 -11.75 17.69
C LYS A 219 -4.62 -11.67 16.29
N SER A 220 -4.43 -10.56 15.58
CA SER A 220 -4.88 -10.41 14.20
C SER A 220 -4.22 -11.40 13.25
N ILE A 221 -2.90 -11.61 13.39
CA ILE A 221 -2.16 -12.59 12.56
C ILE A 221 -2.66 -14.01 12.81
N GLN A 222 -2.80 -14.41 14.08
CA GLN A 222 -3.33 -15.74 14.43
C GLN A 222 -4.77 -15.96 13.93
N LEU A 223 -5.58 -14.91 13.88
CA LEU A 223 -6.93 -15.00 13.33
C LEU A 223 -6.92 -15.16 11.81
N LEU A 224 -6.01 -14.48 11.11
CA LEU A 224 -5.85 -14.63 9.66
C LEU A 224 -5.46 -16.05 9.26
N GLU A 225 -4.55 -16.68 10.00
CA GLU A 225 -4.20 -18.10 9.80
C GLU A 225 -5.45 -18.98 9.90
N LYS A 226 -6.24 -18.81 10.96
CA LYS A 226 -7.51 -19.55 11.14
C LYS A 226 -8.55 -19.27 10.05
N ILE A 227 -8.61 -18.04 9.55
CA ILE A 227 -9.50 -17.66 8.44
C ILE A 227 -9.10 -18.41 7.17
N ASN A 228 -7.81 -18.48 6.89
CA ASN A 228 -7.27 -19.17 5.73
C ASN A 228 -7.41 -20.68 5.83
N ASP A 229 -7.20 -21.26 7.01
CA ASP A 229 -7.40 -22.70 7.25
C ASP A 229 -8.86 -23.12 7.04
N LYS A 230 -9.81 -22.23 7.40
CA LYS A 230 -11.24 -22.47 7.20
C LYS A 230 -11.72 -22.24 5.76
N GLY A 231 -10.94 -21.53 4.95
CA GLY A 231 -11.31 -21.20 3.59
C GLY A 231 -12.50 -20.25 3.50
N TYR A 232 -12.46 -19.09 4.18
CA TYR A 232 -13.54 -18.10 4.13
C TYR A 232 -13.91 -17.72 2.69
N ALA A 233 -15.20 -17.74 2.35
CA ALA A 233 -15.73 -17.59 1.00
C ALA A 233 -15.11 -18.57 -0.03
N GLY A 234 -14.60 -19.72 0.42
CA GLY A 234 -13.90 -20.71 -0.40
C GLY A 234 -12.43 -20.40 -0.68
N TYR A 235 -11.80 -19.49 0.07
CA TYR A 235 -10.46 -18.97 -0.22
C TYR A 235 -9.54 -18.92 1.00
N ASN A 236 -8.24 -19.13 0.75
CA ASN A 236 -7.23 -19.41 1.78
C ASN A 236 -6.02 -18.46 1.71
N ASP A 237 -6.13 -17.38 0.91
CA ASP A 237 -5.06 -16.40 0.66
C ASP A 237 -5.43 -15.00 1.14
N TRP A 238 -6.24 -14.91 2.20
CA TRP A 238 -6.59 -13.67 2.86
C TRP A 238 -5.41 -13.11 3.65
N ARG A 239 -5.19 -11.80 3.54
CA ARG A 239 -4.11 -11.09 4.24
C ARG A 239 -4.57 -9.73 4.75
N LEU A 240 -3.75 -9.12 5.62
CA LEU A 240 -3.90 -7.70 5.92
C LEU A 240 -3.70 -6.85 4.65
N PRO A 241 -4.35 -5.67 4.56
CA PRO A 241 -4.07 -4.69 3.53
C PRO A 241 -2.68 -4.09 3.69
N THR A 242 -2.06 -3.66 2.61
CA THR A 242 -1.04 -2.60 2.68
C THR A 242 -1.70 -1.27 3.04
N LEU A 243 -0.91 -0.26 3.40
CA LEU A 243 -1.41 1.09 3.66
C LEU A 243 -2.08 1.71 2.44
N GLU A 244 -1.52 1.50 1.24
CA GLU A 244 -2.12 1.99 -0.01
C GLU A 244 -3.49 1.34 -0.26
N GLU A 245 -3.61 0.03 -0.03
CA GLU A 245 -4.88 -0.69 -0.17
C GLU A 245 -5.90 -0.25 0.90
N ALA A 246 -5.50 -0.12 2.15
CA ALA A 246 -6.40 0.32 3.23
C ALA A 246 -6.90 1.75 3.00
N VAL A 247 -6.02 2.65 2.55
CA VAL A 247 -6.34 4.03 2.22
C VAL A 247 -7.29 4.12 1.03
N SER A 248 -7.25 3.17 0.09
CA SER A 248 -8.19 3.13 -1.04
C SER A 248 -9.67 3.03 -0.63
N LEU A 249 -9.96 2.67 0.63
CA LEU A 249 -11.31 2.62 1.18
C LEU A 249 -11.77 3.95 1.82
N LEU A 250 -10.85 4.90 2.05
CA LEU A 250 -11.10 6.14 2.77
C LEU A 250 -11.85 7.13 1.87
N ALA A 251 -13.13 7.34 2.16
CA ALA A 251 -14.00 8.21 1.36
C ALA A 251 -13.80 9.69 1.71
N ALA A 252 -14.05 10.58 0.75
CA ALA A 252 -13.99 12.03 0.95
C ALA A 252 -15.07 12.51 1.94
N ASP A 253 -16.27 11.96 1.82
CA ASP A 253 -17.42 12.34 2.63
C ASP A 253 -17.77 11.26 3.65
N LYS A 254 -18.19 11.71 4.82
CA LYS A 254 -18.69 10.83 5.88
C LYS A 254 -20.08 10.32 5.50
N LYS A 255 -20.21 9.00 5.35
CA LYS A 255 -21.47 8.29 5.13
C LYS A 255 -21.77 7.40 6.34
N ASN A 256 -22.97 7.48 6.90
CA ASN A 256 -23.36 6.74 8.09
C ASN A 256 -22.39 6.88 9.29
N GLY A 257 -21.78 8.05 9.44
CA GLY A 257 -20.87 8.33 10.56
C GLY A 257 -19.41 7.96 10.31
N LEU A 258 -19.06 7.34 9.17
CA LEU A 258 -17.69 6.96 8.81
C LEU A 258 -17.28 7.45 7.40
N PHE A 259 -16.00 7.72 7.20
CA PHE A 259 -15.34 8.02 5.93
C PHE A 259 -15.04 6.74 5.14
N ILE A 260 -16.09 5.96 4.87
CA ILE A 260 -16.02 4.74 4.06
C ILE A 260 -17.37 4.48 3.39
N ASP A 261 -17.36 3.77 2.27
CA ASP A 261 -18.59 3.43 1.59
C ASP A 261 -19.52 2.52 2.44
N PRO A 262 -20.83 2.80 2.51
CA PRO A 262 -21.82 2.03 3.29
C PRO A 262 -21.97 0.56 2.89
N VAL A 263 -21.40 0.14 1.76
CA VAL A 263 -21.32 -1.30 1.42
C VAL A 263 -20.57 -2.09 2.49
N PHE A 264 -19.63 -1.44 3.20
CA PHE A 264 -18.88 -2.01 4.30
C PHE A 264 -19.61 -1.84 5.63
N ASP A 265 -19.40 -2.81 6.53
CA ASP A 265 -20.01 -2.77 7.85
C ASP A 265 -19.48 -1.61 8.71
N LYS A 266 -20.40 -0.88 9.32
CA LYS A 266 -20.11 0.29 10.16
C LYS A 266 -19.44 -0.04 11.50
N GLY A 267 -19.38 -1.31 11.90
CA GLY A 267 -18.73 -1.73 13.15
C GLY A 267 -17.23 -1.49 13.16
N GLN A 268 -16.60 -1.41 11.99
CA GLN A 268 -15.16 -1.22 11.85
C GLN A 268 -14.82 0.27 11.72
N SER A 269 -14.59 0.95 12.84
CA SER A 269 -14.18 2.36 12.85
C SER A 269 -12.73 2.57 12.42
N SER A 270 -11.87 1.55 12.50
CA SER A 270 -10.48 1.60 12.03
C SER A 270 -9.96 0.20 11.69
N ILE A 271 -8.97 0.10 10.81
CA ILE A 271 -8.33 -1.18 10.47
C ILE A 271 -6.81 -1.11 10.56
N TRP A 272 -6.20 -2.19 11.03
CA TRP A 272 -4.75 -2.40 10.90
C TRP A 272 -4.35 -2.70 9.45
N THR A 273 -3.14 -2.27 9.10
CA THR A 273 -2.46 -2.68 7.88
C THR A 273 -1.30 -3.61 8.22
N GLY A 274 -0.75 -4.29 7.22
CA GLY A 274 0.48 -5.07 7.37
C GLY A 274 1.76 -4.22 7.29
N ASP A 275 1.64 -2.91 7.04
CA ASP A 275 2.79 -2.01 7.01
C ASP A 275 3.17 -1.53 8.40
N SER A 276 4.47 -1.48 8.66
CA SER A 276 5.01 -1.10 9.95
C SER A 276 5.64 0.29 9.90
N TYR A 277 5.61 1.01 11.02
CA TYR A 277 6.48 2.16 11.23
C TYR A 277 7.83 1.69 11.83
N ASN A 278 7.76 0.72 12.73
CA ASN A 278 8.89 0.00 13.31
C ASN A 278 8.45 -1.40 13.77
N PRO A 279 9.34 -2.26 14.30
CA PRO A 279 8.99 -3.64 14.65
C PRO A 279 7.86 -3.81 15.66
N VAL A 280 7.47 -2.75 16.39
CA VAL A 280 6.42 -2.79 17.42
C VAL A 280 5.21 -1.88 17.12
N ILE A 281 5.20 -1.22 15.96
CA ILE A 281 4.16 -0.25 15.57
C ILE A 281 3.74 -0.50 14.12
N ALA A 282 2.43 -0.66 13.88
CA ALA A 282 1.85 -0.68 12.53
C ALA A 282 1.12 0.60 12.18
N TRP A 283 0.95 0.79 10.88
CA TRP A 283 0.00 1.74 10.34
C TRP A 283 -1.44 1.22 10.46
N ARG A 284 -2.36 2.16 10.62
CA ARG A 284 -3.81 1.94 10.63
C ARG A 284 -4.52 3.05 9.86
N VAL A 285 -5.70 2.73 9.37
CA VAL A 285 -6.62 3.68 8.75
C VAL A 285 -7.86 3.77 9.61
N ALA A 286 -8.23 4.97 10.03
CA ALA A 286 -9.37 5.25 10.88
C ALA A 286 -10.47 5.96 10.08
N PHE A 287 -11.58 5.25 9.88
CA PHE A 287 -12.73 5.71 9.12
C PHE A 287 -13.63 6.63 9.93
N ASP A 288 -13.59 6.61 11.26
CA ASP A 288 -14.34 7.56 12.10
C ASP A 288 -13.84 9.00 11.96
N GLY A 289 -12.53 9.17 11.81
CA GLY A 289 -11.85 10.47 11.67
C GLY A 289 -11.30 10.80 10.29
N GLY A 290 -11.31 9.86 9.33
CA GLY A 290 -10.74 10.12 8.00
C GLY A 290 -9.20 10.22 8.04
N SER A 291 -8.56 9.41 8.89
CA SER A 291 -7.15 9.57 9.24
C SER A 291 -6.32 8.33 9.01
N VAL A 292 -5.05 8.57 8.75
CA VAL A 292 -4.00 7.56 8.68
C VAL A 292 -3.02 7.86 9.78
N SER A 293 -2.75 6.88 10.63
CA SER A 293 -1.82 7.02 11.74
C SER A 293 -1.13 5.70 12.02
N TRP A 294 -0.03 5.74 12.76
CA TRP A 294 0.58 4.54 13.31
C TRP A 294 0.15 4.33 14.76
N GLY A 295 0.15 3.07 15.21
CA GLY A 295 -0.26 2.67 16.55
C GLY A 295 0.55 1.48 17.05
N ASN A 296 0.82 1.45 18.35
CA ASN A 296 1.54 0.36 19.00
C ASN A 296 0.73 -0.94 18.94
N TYR A 297 1.40 -2.06 18.66
CA TYR A 297 0.81 -3.40 18.68
C TYR A 297 0.27 -3.87 20.05
N GLY A 298 0.53 -3.13 21.14
CA GLY A 298 0.13 -3.46 22.52
C GLY A 298 -1.21 -2.86 23.00
N ASN A 299 -1.31 -2.64 24.32
CA ASN A 299 -2.57 -2.37 25.06
C ASN A 299 -3.28 -1.03 24.77
N TYR A 300 -2.66 -0.09 24.05
CA TYR A 300 -3.19 1.27 23.89
C TYR A 300 -3.67 1.58 22.46
N GLY A 301 -3.54 0.63 21.53
CA GLY A 301 -4.09 0.73 20.18
C GLY A 301 -4.80 -0.57 19.85
N SER A 302 -6.12 -0.53 19.69
CA SER A 302 -6.84 -1.65 19.12
C SER A 302 -7.61 -1.17 17.90
N SER A 303 -7.40 -1.86 16.78
CA SER A 303 -8.14 -1.64 15.54
C SER A 303 -8.69 -2.98 15.06
N TYR A 304 -9.65 -2.92 14.16
CA TYR A 304 -10.19 -4.12 13.53
C TYR A 304 -9.21 -4.62 12.47
N ILE A 305 -9.48 -5.80 11.93
CA ILE A 305 -8.86 -6.19 10.67
C ILE A 305 -9.93 -6.40 9.62
N ARG A 306 -9.59 -5.97 8.40
CA ARG A 306 -10.39 -6.24 7.21
C ARG A 306 -9.51 -6.98 6.22
N PRO A 307 -9.51 -8.32 6.27
CA PRO A 307 -8.73 -9.10 5.34
C PRO A 307 -9.16 -8.81 3.90
N LEU A 308 -8.17 -8.86 3.02
CA LEU A 308 -8.39 -8.75 1.58
C LEU A 308 -7.58 -9.80 0.83
N ARG A 309 -7.93 -9.95 -0.45
CA ARG A 309 -7.17 -10.69 -1.44
C ARG A 309 -7.35 -10.07 -2.83
N PRO A 310 -6.55 -10.45 -3.83
CA PRO A 310 -6.88 -10.15 -5.23
C PRO A 310 -8.19 -10.84 -5.63
N ALA A 311 -9.08 -10.11 -6.31
CA ALA A 311 -10.26 -10.67 -6.97
C ALA A 311 -9.80 -11.37 -8.26
N LYS A 312 -9.94 -12.69 -8.32
CA LYS A 312 -9.67 -13.48 -9.53
C LYS A 312 -10.89 -13.53 -10.44
#